data_AF-A0A3S3SE24-F1
#
_entry.id   AF-A0A3S3SE24-F1
#
_cell.length_a   1.000
_cell.length_b   1.000
_cell.length_c   1.000
_cell.angle_alpha   90.00
_cell.angle_beta   90.00
_cell.angle_gamma   90.00
#
_symmetry.space_group_name_H-M   'P 1'
#
loop_
_entity.id
_entity.type
_entity.pdbx_description
1 polymer ?
#
loop_
_entity_poly.entity_id
_entity_poly.type
_entity_poly.pdbx_seq_one_letter_code
_entity_poly.pdbx_strand_id
1 'polypeptide(L)'
;SMTANGKGVRSKPLLDLLAFAVANEDEAALKANQAQLKSLLLAALPVWERLDGTYGFKDFAVESPIGTFGATQLSTAFGMDGVSQSGKINYAIKASGLKIPQQMLPGWSVALLPTDVDLNFGGANIDLDSMAKKAIETLDLNKNPPLPEDFGDQISADFLAKTPKAVIGHSTLKNKDIEIALEGEMTFPGEKPDASVTVDIAGYDKIVEALQTAAKTDPEAAQYFPMVLAVKGFGKTLPDGRIEWAIKAKPDGSVTVNGAMLKPADAVQDDSTDQDDGTDQDVVPGEGNSGSGAKLQP
;
A
#
# COMPACT_ATOMS: atom_id res chain seq x y z
N SER A 1 -17.01 -0.37 20.60
CA SER A 1 -16.69 -1.71 21.09
C SER A 1 -15.28 -2.07 20.66
N MET A 2 -14.61 -2.92 21.43
CA MET A 2 -13.28 -3.44 21.09
C MET A 2 -13.28 -4.95 21.34
N THR A 3 -12.73 -5.71 20.42
CA THR A 3 -12.43 -7.13 20.64
C THR A 3 -11.02 -7.43 20.14
N ALA A 4 -10.31 -8.27 20.88
CA ALA A 4 -9.02 -8.82 20.49
C ALA A 4 -9.02 -10.31 20.81
N ASN A 5 -8.62 -11.13 19.85
CA ASN A 5 -8.56 -12.58 19.97
C ASN A 5 -7.19 -13.06 19.48
N GLY A 6 -6.54 -13.89 20.30
CA GLY A 6 -5.30 -14.56 19.92
C GLY A 6 -5.48 -16.07 20.00
N LYS A 7 -5.29 -16.74 18.86
CA LYS A 7 -5.30 -18.20 18.76
C LYS A 7 -3.87 -18.75 18.86
N GLY A 8 -3.70 -19.84 19.59
CA GLY A 8 -2.46 -20.62 19.57
C GLY A 8 -1.25 -19.92 20.19
N VAL A 9 -1.46 -19.02 21.16
CA VAL A 9 -0.38 -18.33 21.88
C VAL A 9 0.50 -19.35 22.62
N ARG A 10 1.81 -19.31 22.37
CA ARG A 10 2.80 -20.23 22.97
C ARG A 10 3.23 -19.78 24.37
N SER A 11 2.30 -19.74 25.32
CA SER A 11 2.54 -19.17 26.66
C SER A 11 3.71 -19.83 27.41
N LYS A 12 3.87 -21.16 27.34
CA LYS A 12 4.97 -21.86 28.02
C LYS A 12 6.35 -21.48 27.45
N PRO A 13 6.61 -21.59 26.13
CA PRO A 13 7.86 -21.09 25.54
C PRO A 13 8.15 -19.61 25.84
N LEU A 14 7.12 -18.75 25.88
CA LEU A 14 7.28 -17.34 26.24
C LEU A 14 7.69 -17.14 27.71
N LEU A 15 7.12 -17.91 28.63
CA LEU A 15 7.54 -17.91 30.04
C LEU A 15 8.96 -18.45 30.21
N ASP A 16 9.38 -19.40 29.38
CA ASP A 16 10.77 -19.91 29.40
C ASP A 16 11.77 -18.86 28.92
N LEU A 17 11.42 -18.07 27.90
CA LEU A 17 12.20 -16.90 27.48
C LEU A 17 12.30 -15.85 28.58
N LEU A 18 11.19 -15.56 29.28
CA LEU A 18 11.18 -14.63 30.41
C LEU A 18 12.07 -15.14 31.55
N ALA A 19 11.96 -16.42 31.91
CA ALA A 19 12.78 -17.04 32.94
C ALA A 19 14.27 -17.01 32.56
N PHE A 20 14.60 -17.22 31.29
CA PHE A 20 15.96 -17.08 30.79
C PHE A 20 16.48 -15.65 30.94
N ALA A 21 15.69 -14.64 30.58
CA ALA A 21 16.08 -13.23 30.72
C ALA A 21 16.33 -12.85 32.19
N VAL A 22 15.47 -13.28 33.11
CA VAL A 22 15.65 -13.08 34.56
C VAL A 22 16.88 -13.81 35.10
N ALA A 23 17.25 -14.96 34.54
CA ALA A 23 18.44 -15.71 34.96
C ALA A 23 19.75 -15.17 34.35
N ASN A 24 19.67 -14.31 33.33
CA ASN A 24 20.82 -13.80 32.56
C ASN A 24 20.70 -12.27 32.41
N GLU A 25 20.69 -11.56 33.53
CA GLU A 25 20.41 -10.11 33.55
C GLU A 25 21.56 -9.26 33.00
N ASP A 26 22.80 -9.77 33.06
CA ASP A 26 23.99 -9.07 32.57
C ASP A 26 24.47 -9.56 31.20
N GLU A 27 25.17 -8.68 30.49
CA GLU A 27 25.65 -8.91 29.13
C GLU A 27 26.59 -10.12 29.03
N ALA A 28 27.43 -10.38 30.04
CA ALA A 28 28.36 -11.49 30.01
C ALA A 28 27.61 -12.83 30.14
N ALA A 29 26.61 -12.90 31.02
CA ALA A 29 25.72 -14.06 31.15
C ALA A 29 24.93 -14.32 29.86
N LEU A 30 24.39 -13.28 29.22
CA LEU A 30 23.67 -13.41 27.93
C LEU A 30 24.58 -13.94 26.81
N LYS A 31 25.80 -13.41 26.68
CA LYS A 31 26.77 -13.89 25.69
C LYS A 31 27.18 -15.34 25.95
N ALA A 32 27.46 -15.68 27.21
CA ALA A 32 27.82 -17.03 27.61
C ALA A 32 26.71 -18.04 27.31
N ASN A 33 25.45 -17.63 27.46
CA ASN A 33 24.27 -18.48 27.28
C ASN A 33 23.51 -18.23 25.96
N GLN A 34 24.15 -17.61 24.97
CA GLN A 34 23.55 -17.31 23.66
C GLN A 34 22.93 -18.54 22.97
N ALA A 35 23.58 -19.71 23.05
CA ALA A 35 23.06 -20.92 22.43
C ALA A 35 21.69 -21.32 23.01
N GLN A 36 21.53 -21.19 24.33
CA GLN A 36 20.26 -21.45 25.00
C GLN A 36 19.22 -20.39 24.60
N LEU A 37 19.60 -19.11 24.53
CA LEU A 37 18.72 -18.04 24.05
C LEU A 37 18.17 -18.35 22.66
N LYS A 38 19.03 -18.70 21.69
CA LYS A 38 18.63 -19.06 20.33
C LYS A 38 17.66 -20.25 20.32
N SER A 39 17.95 -21.29 21.09
CA SER A 39 17.06 -22.46 21.20
C SER A 39 15.68 -22.08 21.74
N LEU A 40 15.61 -21.20 22.74
CA LEU A 40 14.34 -20.74 23.31
C LEU A 40 13.56 -19.86 22.33
N LEU A 41 14.25 -19.00 21.59
CA LEU A 41 13.64 -18.16 20.55
C LEU A 41 13.03 -19.04 19.45
N LEU A 42 13.76 -20.05 18.96
CA LEU A 42 13.25 -20.99 17.96
C LEU A 42 12.07 -21.80 18.49
N ALA A 43 12.12 -22.27 19.75
CA ALA A 43 11.03 -23.02 20.37
C ALA A 43 9.76 -22.18 20.60
N ALA A 44 9.88 -20.85 20.63
CA ALA A 44 8.74 -19.95 20.74
C ALA A 44 8.02 -19.71 19.41
N LEU A 45 8.59 -20.11 18.26
CA LEU A 45 7.98 -19.91 16.96
C LEU A 45 6.94 -21.01 16.60
N PRO A 46 5.79 -20.64 15.99
CA PRO A 46 5.26 -19.29 15.90
C PRO A 46 4.73 -18.83 17.27
N VAL A 47 4.94 -17.55 17.61
CA VAL A 47 4.56 -16.99 18.93
C VAL A 47 3.04 -17.08 19.18
N TRP A 48 2.25 -16.94 18.12
CA TRP A 48 0.81 -17.17 18.04
C TRP A 48 0.49 -17.83 16.70
N GLU A 49 -0.69 -18.43 16.55
CA GLU A 49 -1.16 -18.89 15.24
C GLU A 49 -1.84 -17.77 14.45
N ARG A 50 -2.73 -17.02 15.12
CA ARG A 50 -3.47 -15.92 14.52
C ARG A 50 -3.86 -14.90 15.57
N LEU A 51 -3.73 -13.62 15.23
CA LEU A 51 -4.30 -12.51 15.97
C LEU A 51 -5.38 -11.86 15.12
N ASP A 52 -6.54 -11.62 15.72
CA ASP A 52 -7.61 -10.84 15.14
C ASP A 52 -8.01 -9.74 16.14
N GLY A 53 -8.36 -8.57 15.63
CA GLY A 53 -8.98 -7.56 16.46
C GLY A 53 -9.85 -6.61 15.69
N THR A 54 -10.85 -6.08 16.38
CA THR A 54 -11.79 -5.12 15.81
C THR A 54 -12.00 -3.96 16.78
N TYR A 55 -12.05 -2.77 16.22
CA TYR A 55 -12.37 -1.53 16.93
C TYR A 55 -13.58 -0.91 16.25
N GLY A 56 -14.56 -0.48 17.03
CA GLY A 56 -15.79 0.11 16.53
C GLY A 56 -16.20 1.33 17.35
N PHE A 57 -16.47 2.43 16.64
CA PHE A 57 -16.98 3.68 17.17
C PHE A 57 -18.38 3.92 16.61
N LYS A 58 -19.26 4.44 17.46
CA LYS A 58 -20.58 4.95 17.05
C LYS A 58 -20.53 6.47 17.14
N ASP A 59 -21.23 7.13 16.22
CA ASP A 59 -21.36 8.58 16.17
C ASP A 59 -19.98 9.28 16.22
N PHE A 60 -19.07 8.79 15.38
CA PHE A 60 -17.73 9.36 15.26
C PHE A 60 -17.83 10.76 14.64
N ALA A 61 -17.21 11.74 15.28
CA ALA A 61 -17.14 13.10 14.79
C ALA A 61 -15.77 13.71 15.12
N VAL A 62 -15.21 14.41 14.15
CA VAL A 62 -14.00 15.21 14.32
C VAL A 62 -14.34 16.64 13.92
N GLU A 63 -14.25 17.55 14.88
CA GLU A 63 -14.35 18.98 14.63
C GLU A 63 -13.04 19.49 14.04
N SER A 64 -13.14 20.24 12.95
CA SER A 64 -11.99 20.90 12.32
C SER A 64 -12.36 22.33 11.92
N PRO A 65 -11.38 23.23 11.67
CA PRO A 65 -11.67 24.60 11.26
C PRO A 65 -12.54 24.72 10.00
N ILE A 66 -12.53 23.68 9.16
CA ILE A 66 -13.26 23.60 7.88
C ILE A 66 -14.61 22.90 7.99
N GLY A 67 -15.02 22.48 9.20
CA GLY A 67 -16.28 21.82 9.47
C GLY A 67 -16.12 20.48 10.18
N THR A 68 -17.26 19.83 10.47
CA THR A 68 -17.29 18.54 11.16
C THR A 68 -17.29 17.39 10.16
N PHE A 69 -16.25 16.57 10.23
CA PHE A 69 -16.26 15.25 9.59
C PHE A 69 -16.91 14.25 10.53
N GLY A 70 -17.67 13.30 10.01
CA GLY A 70 -18.27 12.28 10.87
C GLY A 70 -18.71 11.02 10.16
N ALA A 71 -19.07 10.03 10.97
CA ALA A 71 -19.65 8.76 10.54
C ALA A 71 -20.61 8.26 11.63
N THR A 72 -21.77 7.75 11.26
CA THR A 72 -22.67 7.07 12.21
C THR A 72 -22.01 5.84 12.81
N GLN A 73 -21.23 5.12 12.01
CA GLN A 73 -20.41 4.03 12.48
C GLN A 73 -19.07 4.07 11.78
N LEU A 74 -18.00 3.88 12.55
CA LEU A 74 -16.65 3.67 12.05
C LEU A 74 -16.10 2.41 12.70
N SER A 75 -15.53 1.50 11.92
CA SER A 75 -14.87 0.32 12.44
C SER A 75 -13.60 0.00 11.69
N THR A 76 -12.63 -0.54 12.40
CA THR A 76 -11.44 -1.14 11.81
C THR A 76 -11.35 -2.58 12.26
N ALA A 77 -10.88 -3.45 11.37
CA ALA A 77 -10.51 -4.81 11.71
C ALA A 77 -9.07 -5.04 11.28
N PHE A 78 -8.32 -5.78 12.06
CA PHE A 78 -7.01 -6.27 11.68
C PHE A 78 -6.96 -7.78 11.93
N GLY A 79 -6.21 -8.48 11.10
CA GLY A 79 -5.89 -9.88 11.28
C GLY A 79 -4.47 -10.14 10.81
N MET A 80 -3.72 -10.97 11.53
CA MET A 80 -2.41 -11.43 11.12
C MET A 80 -2.18 -12.87 11.54
N ASP A 81 -1.63 -13.66 10.63
CA ASP A 81 -1.11 -14.97 10.98
C ASP A 81 0.21 -14.83 11.76
N GLY A 82 0.59 -15.88 12.49
CA GLY A 82 1.87 -15.97 13.16
C GLY A 82 3.06 -16.05 12.21
N VAL A 83 4.25 -16.16 12.82
CA VAL A 83 5.52 -16.40 12.13
C VAL A 83 5.44 -17.72 11.33
N SER A 84 5.15 -17.62 10.04
CA SER A 84 4.86 -18.76 9.17
C SER A 84 5.52 -18.57 7.80
N GLN A 85 5.60 -19.66 7.03
CA GLN A 85 6.22 -19.65 5.70
C GLN A 85 5.34 -19.03 4.60
N SER A 86 4.04 -18.84 4.87
CA SER A 86 3.07 -18.26 3.94
C SER A 86 1.95 -17.59 4.74
N GLY A 87 2.31 -16.58 5.51
CA GLY A 87 1.38 -15.83 6.34
C GLY A 87 0.53 -14.84 5.55
N LYS A 88 -0.59 -14.45 6.16
CA LYS A 88 -1.46 -13.37 5.71
C LYS A 88 -1.57 -12.27 6.75
N ILE A 89 -1.70 -11.04 6.28
CA ILE A 89 -2.08 -9.88 7.08
C ILE A 89 -3.27 -9.24 6.37
N ASN A 90 -4.30 -8.87 7.12
CA ASN A 90 -5.48 -8.19 6.61
C ASN A 90 -5.82 -6.99 7.50
N TYR A 91 -6.30 -5.93 6.86
CA TYR A 91 -6.80 -4.74 7.51
C TYR A 91 -8.05 -4.26 6.78
N ALA A 92 -9.09 -3.98 7.54
CA ALA A 92 -10.37 -3.50 7.03
C ALA A 92 -10.72 -2.17 7.69
N ILE A 93 -11.26 -1.24 6.90
CA ILE A 93 -11.86 0.01 7.37
C ILE A 93 -13.29 0.03 6.87
N LYS A 94 -14.26 0.14 7.77
CA LYS A 94 -15.67 0.32 7.39
C LYS A 94 -16.23 1.57 8.03
N ALA A 95 -16.85 2.42 7.24
CA ALA A 95 -17.57 3.59 7.71
C ALA A 95 -18.94 3.66 7.05
N SER A 96 -19.96 4.07 7.81
CA SER A 96 -21.31 4.29 7.31
C SER A 96 -21.87 5.61 7.83
N GLY A 97 -22.79 6.20 7.06
CA GLY A 97 -23.34 7.52 7.36
C GLY A 97 -22.27 8.61 7.37
N LEU A 98 -21.31 8.55 6.44
CA LEU A 98 -20.27 9.54 6.30
C LEU A 98 -20.86 10.95 6.12
N LYS A 99 -20.29 11.90 6.86
CA LYS A 99 -20.59 13.33 6.77
C LYS A 99 -19.30 14.05 6.43
N ILE A 100 -19.30 14.68 5.28
CA ILE A 100 -18.17 15.45 4.76
C ILE A 100 -18.61 16.92 4.66
N PRO A 101 -17.84 17.88 5.23
CA PRO A 101 -18.11 19.29 5.09
C PRO A 101 -18.15 19.71 3.61
N GLN A 102 -19.33 20.12 3.14
CA GLN A 102 -19.56 20.45 1.73
C GLN A 102 -19.00 21.81 1.34
N GLN A 103 -18.66 22.67 2.31
CA GLN A 103 -18.17 24.02 2.08
C GLN A 103 -16.83 24.07 1.35
N MET A 104 -16.06 22.96 1.36
CA MET A 104 -14.78 22.84 0.67
C MET A 104 -14.89 22.18 -0.70
N LEU A 105 -16.08 21.72 -1.08
CA LEU A 105 -16.28 20.91 -2.26
C LEU A 105 -16.99 21.73 -3.34
N PRO A 106 -16.59 21.58 -4.62
CA PRO A 106 -17.39 22.08 -5.73
C PRO A 106 -18.82 21.54 -5.61
N GLY A 107 -19.82 22.40 -5.78
CA GLY A 107 -21.23 22.04 -5.53
C GLY A 107 -21.70 20.83 -6.34
N TRP A 108 -21.12 20.63 -7.53
CA TRP A 108 -21.42 19.48 -8.39
C TRP A 108 -20.99 18.13 -7.82
N SER A 109 -19.98 18.11 -6.96
CA SER A 109 -19.41 16.87 -6.41
C SER A 109 -20.22 16.31 -5.24
N VAL A 110 -21.11 17.11 -4.64
CA VAL A 110 -21.88 16.73 -3.44
C VAL A 110 -22.72 15.48 -3.67
N ALA A 111 -23.34 15.33 -4.84
CA ALA A 111 -24.16 14.18 -5.19
C ALA A 111 -23.34 12.89 -5.40
N LEU A 112 -22.02 13.01 -5.58
CA LEU A 112 -21.10 11.90 -5.80
C LEU A 112 -20.41 11.44 -4.52
N LEU A 113 -20.61 12.13 -3.40
CA LEU A 113 -19.96 11.79 -2.15
C LEU A 113 -20.43 10.41 -1.66
N PRO A 114 -19.49 9.56 -1.17
CA PRO A 114 -19.86 8.30 -0.56
C PRO A 114 -20.52 8.54 0.80
N THR A 115 -21.55 7.77 1.08
CA THR A 115 -22.15 7.66 2.42
C THR A 115 -21.55 6.48 3.19
N ASP A 116 -21.03 5.48 2.48
CA ASP A 116 -20.49 4.26 3.04
C ASP A 116 -19.19 3.86 2.35
N VAL A 117 -18.27 3.33 3.13
CA VAL A 117 -16.95 2.88 2.70
C VAL A 117 -16.66 1.55 3.40
N ASP A 118 -16.17 0.57 2.65
CA ASP A 118 -15.65 -0.71 3.14
C ASP A 118 -14.37 -1.02 2.40
N LEU A 119 -13.21 -0.73 3.00
CA LEU A 119 -11.90 -0.96 2.38
C LEU A 119 -11.24 -2.15 3.05
N ASN A 120 -10.75 -3.10 2.26
CA ASN A 120 -10.07 -4.30 2.70
C ASN A 120 -8.74 -4.41 1.97
N PHE A 121 -7.64 -4.38 2.71
CA PHE A 121 -6.30 -4.48 2.17
C PHE A 121 -5.43 -5.37 3.05
N GLY A 122 -4.30 -5.83 2.51
CA GLY A 122 -3.48 -6.79 3.23
C GLY A 122 -2.30 -7.28 2.42
N GLY A 123 -1.70 -8.35 2.94
CA GLY A 123 -0.68 -9.10 2.25
C GLY A 123 -0.87 -10.60 2.39
N ALA A 124 -0.33 -11.34 1.45
CA ALA A 124 -0.32 -12.80 1.43
C ALA A 124 1.06 -13.31 1.02
N ASN A 125 1.30 -14.61 1.27
CA ASN A 125 2.58 -15.26 0.95
C ASN A 125 3.77 -14.60 1.68
N ILE A 126 3.56 -14.18 2.93
CA ILE A 126 4.57 -13.53 3.76
C ILE A 126 5.32 -14.63 4.52
N ASP A 127 6.57 -14.91 4.13
CA ASP A 127 7.43 -15.90 4.78
C ASP A 127 8.20 -15.26 5.94
N LEU A 128 7.56 -15.12 7.12
CA LEU A 128 8.24 -14.62 8.32
C LEU A 128 9.03 -15.72 9.05
N ASP A 129 8.66 -16.99 8.86
CA ASP A 129 9.34 -18.12 9.50
C ASP A 129 10.80 -18.25 9.05
N SER A 130 11.04 -18.21 7.74
CA SER A 130 12.41 -18.26 7.22
C SER A 130 13.23 -17.07 7.68
N MET A 131 12.64 -15.86 7.71
CA MET A 131 13.34 -14.63 8.13
C MET A 131 13.68 -14.67 9.62
N ALA A 132 12.74 -15.09 10.47
CA ALA A 132 12.95 -15.20 11.90
C ALA A 132 14.03 -16.25 12.24
N LYS A 133 13.97 -17.43 11.62
CA LYS A 133 14.98 -18.48 11.80
C LYS A 133 16.36 -18.01 11.36
N LYS A 134 16.47 -17.42 10.17
CA LYS A 134 17.74 -16.88 9.66
C LYS A 134 18.31 -15.80 10.59
N ALA A 135 17.47 -14.91 11.12
CA ALA A 135 17.89 -13.89 12.09
C ALA A 135 18.37 -14.49 13.42
N ILE A 136 17.63 -15.45 13.99
CA ILE A 136 18.02 -16.13 15.23
C ILE A 136 19.33 -16.91 15.05
N GLU A 137 19.49 -17.60 13.92
CA GLU A 137 20.69 -18.35 13.60
C GLU A 137 21.91 -17.45 13.40
N THR A 138 21.74 -16.30 12.73
CA THR A 138 22.82 -15.36 12.41
C THR A 138 23.26 -14.51 13.61
N LEU A 139 22.35 -14.22 14.56
CA LEU A 139 22.62 -13.41 15.73
C LEU A 139 23.88 -13.87 16.49
N ASP A 140 24.85 -13.00 16.68
CA ASP A 140 26.05 -13.30 17.48
C ASP A 140 26.39 -12.12 18.40
N LEU A 141 25.92 -12.20 19.64
CA LEU A 141 26.16 -11.26 20.73
C LEU A 141 27.66 -11.09 21.05
N ASN A 142 28.55 -11.98 20.59
CA ASN A 142 30.00 -11.80 20.74
C ASN A 142 30.59 -10.83 19.71
N LYS A 143 29.81 -10.41 18.71
CA LYS A 143 30.18 -9.42 17.70
C LYS A 143 29.46 -8.10 17.98
N ASN A 144 30.06 -7.02 17.47
CA ASN A 144 29.47 -5.69 17.48
C ASN A 144 29.62 -5.07 16.08
N PRO A 145 28.52 -4.92 15.30
CA PRO A 145 27.15 -5.29 15.64
C PRO A 145 26.92 -6.81 15.77
N PRO A 146 25.90 -7.26 16.53
CA PRO A 146 25.58 -8.69 16.67
C PRO A 146 25.04 -9.36 15.40
N LEU A 147 24.61 -8.58 14.42
CA LEU A 147 24.25 -9.05 13.09
C LEU A 147 25.23 -8.42 12.09
N PRO A 148 25.61 -9.13 11.01
CA PRO A 148 26.43 -8.56 9.94
C PRO A 148 25.80 -7.28 9.35
N GLU A 149 26.63 -6.34 8.89
CA GLU A 149 26.16 -5.07 8.32
C GLU A 149 25.26 -5.27 7.09
N ASP A 150 25.54 -6.28 6.27
CA ASP A 150 24.81 -6.62 5.05
C ASP A 150 23.57 -7.50 5.29
N PHE A 151 23.30 -7.88 6.55
CA PHE A 151 22.23 -8.81 6.87
C PHE A 151 20.84 -8.28 6.51
N GLY A 152 20.62 -6.97 6.63
CA GLY A 152 19.35 -6.32 6.26
C GLY A 152 19.03 -6.47 4.77
N ASP A 153 20.03 -6.29 3.91
CA ASP A 153 19.90 -6.44 2.47
C ASP A 153 19.64 -7.90 2.10
N GLN A 154 20.35 -8.84 2.74
CA GLN A 154 20.15 -10.27 2.53
C GLN A 154 18.72 -10.72 2.92
N ILE A 155 18.21 -10.29 4.06
CA ILE A 155 16.85 -10.63 4.50
C ILE A 155 15.80 -10.01 3.57
N SER A 156 16.02 -8.77 3.13
CA SER A 156 15.12 -8.10 2.19
C SER A 156 15.07 -8.81 0.84
N ALA A 157 16.23 -9.21 0.31
CA ALA A 157 16.34 -9.98 -0.92
C ALA A 157 15.66 -11.35 -0.81
N ASP A 158 15.91 -12.09 0.29
CA ASP A 158 15.26 -13.38 0.54
C ASP A 158 13.74 -13.23 0.66
N PHE A 159 13.27 -12.17 1.33
CA PHE A 159 11.85 -11.87 1.47
C PHE A 159 11.19 -11.62 0.11
N LEU A 160 11.79 -10.76 -0.73
CA LEU A 160 11.27 -10.48 -2.08
C LEU A 160 11.32 -11.72 -2.99
N ALA A 161 12.36 -12.55 -2.87
CA ALA A 161 12.49 -13.81 -3.61
C ALA A 161 11.36 -14.81 -3.30
N LYS A 162 10.71 -14.69 -2.14
CA LYS A 162 9.53 -15.49 -1.77
C LYS A 162 8.24 -14.98 -2.40
N THR A 163 8.27 -13.90 -3.17
CA THR A 163 7.12 -13.32 -3.88
C THR A 163 5.95 -12.94 -2.96
N PRO A 164 6.18 -12.10 -1.94
CA PRO A 164 5.10 -11.57 -1.11
C PRO A 164 4.12 -10.81 -1.98
N LYS A 165 2.83 -10.95 -1.68
CA LYS A 165 1.75 -10.30 -2.41
C LYS A 165 1.16 -9.17 -1.58
N ALA A 166 0.99 -8.00 -2.18
CA ALA A 166 0.01 -7.02 -1.71
C ALA A 166 -1.38 -7.43 -2.22
N VAL A 167 -2.39 -7.34 -1.36
CA VAL A 167 -3.77 -7.77 -1.65
C VAL A 167 -4.72 -6.63 -1.35
N ILE A 168 -5.59 -6.35 -2.31
CA ILE A 168 -6.78 -5.53 -2.16
C ILE A 168 -7.95 -6.51 -2.12
N GLY A 169 -8.45 -6.78 -0.92
CA GLY A 169 -9.68 -7.55 -0.77
C GLY A 169 -10.86 -6.76 -1.33
N HIS A 170 -11.99 -7.45 -1.56
CA HIS A 170 -13.19 -6.81 -2.05
C HIS A 170 -13.54 -5.57 -1.21
N SER A 171 -13.51 -4.41 -1.84
CA SER A 171 -13.66 -3.11 -1.20
C SER A 171 -14.70 -2.30 -1.95
N THR A 172 -15.48 -1.49 -1.24
CA THR A 172 -16.56 -0.70 -1.82
C THR A 172 -16.55 0.74 -1.31
N LEU A 173 -16.91 1.67 -2.19
CA LEU A 173 -17.30 3.04 -1.86
C LEU A 173 -18.66 3.28 -2.47
N LYS A 174 -19.65 3.70 -1.68
CA LYS A 174 -21.01 3.83 -2.20
C LYS A 174 -21.79 4.99 -1.62
N ASN A 175 -22.79 5.40 -2.38
CA ASN A 175 -23.91 6.21 -1.93
C ASN A 175 -25.21 5.58 -2.42
N LYS A 176 -26.32 6.33 -2.41
CA LYS A 176 -27.63 5.80 -2.81
C LYS A 176 -27.74 5.38 -4.28
N ASP A 177 -26.91 5.96 -5.16
CA ASP A 177 -27.02 5.81 -6.62
C ASP A 177 -25.81 5.12 -7.25
N ILE A 178 -24.65 5.16 -6.57
CA ILE A 178 -23.35 4.74 -7.11
C ILE A 178 -22.70 3.78 -6.12
N GLU A 179 -22.14 2.69 -6.63
CA GLU A 179 -21.22 1.81 -5.89
C GLU A 179 -19.99 1.58 -6.75
N ILE A 180 -18.82 1.91 -6.22
CA ILE A 180 -17.51 1.60 -6.79
C ILE A 180 -16.97 0.42 -6.00
N ALA A 181 -16.70 -0.70 -6.65
CA ALA A 181 -16.05 -1.84 -6.07
C ALA A 181 -14.63 -2.02 -6.65
N LEU A 182 -13.71 -2.47 -5.82
CA LEU A 182 -12.31 -2.68 -6.16
C LEU A 182 -11.75 -3.93 -5.46
N GLU A 183 -10.98 -4.72 -6.19
CA GLU A 183 -10.27 -5.90 -5.68
C GLU A 183 -9.04 -6.19 -6.54
N GLY A 184 -8.04 -6.88 -5.98
CA GLY A 184 -6.86 -7.23 -6.74
C GLY A 184 -5.69 -7.73 -5.92
N GLU A 185 -4.62 -8.08 -6.61
CA GLU A 185 -3.34 -8.46 -6.02
C GLU A 185 -2.16 -7.92 -6.83
N MET A 186 -1.02 -7.74 -6.17
CA MET A 186 0.21 -7.23 -6.77
C MET A 186 1.43 -7.93 -6.17
N THR A 187 2.39 -8.25 -7.02
CA THR A 187 3.75 -8.71 -6.66
C THR A 187 4.79 -7.77 -7.25
N PHE A 188 6.05 -7.91 -6.82
CA PHE A 188 7.14 -7.01 -7.22
C PHE A 188 8.39 -7.77 -7.72
N PRO A 189 8.29 -8.64 -8.74
CA PRO A 189 9.46 -9.31 -9.30
C PRO A 189 10.47 -8.29 -9.84
N GLY A 190 11.72 -8.37 -9.37
CA GLY A 190 12.77 -7.39 -9.73
C GLY A 190 12.39 -5.95 -9.37
N GLU A 191 11.63 -5.77 -8.28
CA GLU A 191 11.13 -4.47 -7.79
C GLU A 191 10.12 -3.78 -8.71
N LYS A 192 9.64 -4.47 -9.76
CA LYS A 192 8.66 -3.94 -10.71
C LYS A 192 7.29 -4.56 -10.47
N PRO A 193 6.19 -3.79 -10.57
CA PRO A 193 4.86 -4.29 -10.29
C PRO A 193 4.39 -5.32 -11.32
N ASP A 194 3.90 -6.47 -10.86
CA ASP A 194 3.00 -7.36 -11.60
C ASP A 194 1.67 -7.38 -10.84
N ALA A 195 0.63 -6.77 -11.43
CA ALA A 195 -0.63 -6.50 -10.76
C ALA A 195 -1.83 -6.94 -11.58
N SER A 196 -2.83 -7.45 -10.89
CA SER A 196 -4.17 -7.71 -11.42
C SER A 196 -5.18 -7.04 -10.52
N VAL A 197 -5.88 -6.02 -11.02
CA VAL A 197 -6.86 -5.23 -10.28
C VAL A 197 -8.14 -5.16 -11.08
N THR A 198 -9.26 -5.43 -10.44
CA THR A 198 -10.60 -5.22 -11.00
C THR A 198 -11.21 -4.02 -10.30
N VAL A 199 -11.76 -3.11 -11.10
CA VAL A 199 -12.64 -2.03 -10.63
C VAL A 199 -13.96 -2.20 -11.35
N ASP A 200 -15.06 -2.16 -10.63
CA ASP A 200 -16.39 -2.11 -11.23
C ASP A 200 -17.24 -1.02 -10.59
N ILE A 201 -18.13 -0.43 -11.39
CA ILE A 201 -18.99 0.66 -10.95
C ILE A 201 -20.43 0.35 -11.33
N ALA A 202 -21.28 0.22 -10.31
CA ALA A 202 -22.73 0.32 -10.47
C ALA A 202 -23.16 1.79 -10.49
N GLY A 203 -24.12 2.11 -11.36
CA GLY A 203 -24.66 3.48 -11.46
C GLY A 203 -23.73 4.46 -12.17
N TYR A 204 -22.82 4.00 -13.03
CA TYR A 204 -21.89 4.89 -13.76
C TYR A 204 -22.60 6.00 -14.54
N ASP A 205 -23.78 5.73 -15.09
CA ASP A 205 -24.58 6.75 -15.79
C ASP A 205 -25.01 7.90 -14.87
N LYS A 206 -25.17 7.66 -13.57
CA LYS A 206 -25.46 8.72 -12.59
C LYS A 206 -24.27 9.67 -12.39
N ILE A 207 -23.04 9.16 -12.50
CA ILE A 207 -21.83 9.98 -12.51
C ILE A 207 -21.83 10.87 -13.76
N VAL A 208 -22.09 10.28 -14.93
CA VAL A 208 -22.14 11.00 -16.21
C VAL A 208 -23.23 12.07 -16.20
N GLU A 209 -24.44 11.75 -15.75
CA GLU A 209 -25.58 12.68 -15.65
C GLU A 209 -25.28 13.86 -14.72
N ALA A 210 -24.71 13.58 -13.54
CA ALA A 210 -24.36 14.60 -12.57
C ALA A 210 -23.33 15.58 -13.14
N LEU A 211 -22.27 15.04 -13.75
CA LEU A 211 -21.20 15.84 -14.32
C LEU A 211 -21.64 16.61 -15.58
N GLN A 212 -22.45 16.00 -16.44
CA GLN A 212 -23.04 16.65 -17.61
C GLN A 212 -23.93 17.83 -17.20
N THR A 213 -24.71 17.66 -16.14
CA THR A 213 -25.59 18.71 -15.63
C THR A 213 -24.77 19.87 -15.07
N ALA A 214 -23.75 19.56 -14.29
CA ALA A 214 -22.84 20.54 -13.72
C ALA A 214 -22.03 21.31 -14.77
N ALA A 215 -21.54 20.62 -15.81
CA ALA A 215 -20.75 21.19 -16.89
C ALA A 215 -21.47 22.32 -17.67
N LYS A 216 -22.81 22.42 -17.54
CA LYS A 216 -23.58 23.52 -18.14
C LYS A 216 -23.33 24.87 -17.48
N THR A 217 -22.91 24.87 -16.21
CA THR A 217 -22.78 26.08 -15.38
C THR A 217 -21.44 26.19 -14.67
N ASP A 218 -20.67 25.10 -14.59
CA ASP A 218 -19.40 25.02 -13.87
C ASP A 218 -18.26 24.62 -14.84
N PRO A 219 -17.27 25.52 -15.08
CA PRO A 219 -16.13 25.24 -15.95
C PRO A 219 -15.27 24.06 -15.50
N GLU A 220 -15.14 23.83 -14.19
CA GLU A 220 -14.36 22.71 -13.66
C GLU A 220 -15.04 21.38 -13.97
N ALA A 221 -16.36 21.30 -13.77
CA ALA A 221 -17.14 20.14 -14.18
C ALA A 221 -17.04 19.85 -15.69
N ALA A 222 -17.02 20.91 -16.52
CA ALA A 222 -16.86 20.80 -17.97
C ALA A 222 -15.49 20.22 -18.38
N GLN A 223 -14.43 20.46 -17.60
CA GLN A 223 -13.11 19.90 -17.83
C GLN A 223 -13.07 18.38 -17.56
N TYR A 224 -13.77 17.90 -16.55
CA TYR A 224 -13.78 16.47 -16.21
C TYR A 224 -14.73 15.64 -17.08
N PHE A 225 -15.78 16.25 -17.64
CA PHE A 225 -16.82 15.52 -18.38
C PHE A 225 -16.27 14.66 -19.54
N PRO A 226 -15.38 15.16 -20.42
CA PRO A 226 -14.78 14.33 -21.46
C PRO A 226 -13.95 13.16 -20.92
N MET A 227 -13.27 13.36 -19.78
CA MET A 227 -12.44 12.32 -19.17
C MET A 227 -13.29 11.17 -18.65
N VAL A 228 -14.42 11.45 -17.99
CA VAL A 228 -15.36 10.41 -17.53
C VAL A 228 -15.89 9.60 -18.73
N LEU A 229 -16.25 10.26 -19.83
CA LEU A 229 -16.67 9.54 -21.04
C LEU A 229 -15.56 8.66 -21.63
N ALA A 230 -14.32 9.17 -21.65
CA ALA A 230 -13.17 8.41 -22.14
C ALA A 230 -12.92 7.16 -21.27
N VAL A 231 -12.97 7.30 -19.95
CA VAL A 231 -12.82 6.18 -18.99
C VAL A 231 -13.89 5.11 -19.21
N LYS A 232 -15.16 5.51 -19.40
CA LYS A 232 -16.26 4.59 -19.75
C LYS A 232 -15.94 3.76 -20.99
N GLY A 233 -15.28 4.36 -21.99
CA GLY A 233 -14.92 3.70 -23.25
C GLY A 233 -13.96 2.51 -23.11
N PHE A 234 -13.14 2.48 -22.05
CA PHE A 234 -12.28 1.34 -21.74
C PHE A 234 -12.98 0.25 -20.92
N GLY A 235 -14.14 0.57 -20.36
CA GLY A 235 -14.91 -0.32 -19.51
C GLY A 235 -15.72 -1.33 -20.32
N LYS A 236 -15.97 -2.48 -19.71
CA LYS A 236 -16.88 -3.51 -20.22
C LYS A 236 -18.18 -3.41 -19.46
N THR A 237 -19.30 -3.27 -20.17
CA THR A 237 -20.63 -3.36 -19.54
C THR A 237 -20.93 -4.82 -19.19
N LEU A 238 -21.23 -5.08 -17.92
CA LEU A 238 -21.65 -6.38 -17.41
C LEU A 238 -23.17 -6.57 -17.59
N PRO A 239 -23.68 -7.82 -17.54
CA PRO A 239 -25.12 -8.09 -17.72
C PRO A 239 -26.05 -7.39 -16.72
N ASP A 240 -25.55 -7.07 -15.54
CA ASP A 240 -26.29 -6.35 -14.49
C ASP A 240 -26.21 -4.81 -14.64
N GLY A 241 -25.54 -4.32 -15.69
CA GLY A 241 -25.40 -2.90 -15.99
C GLY A 241 -24.19 -2.22 -15.35
N ARG A 242 -23.38 -2.94 -14.56
CA ARG A 242 -22.10 -2.40 -14.06
C ARG A 242 -21.11 -2.17 -15.20
N ILE A 243 -20.20 -1.22 -15.02
CA ILE A 243 -19.06 -1.03 -15.91
C ILE A 243 -17.80 -1.55 -15.20
N GLU A 244 -17.10 -2.49 -15.82
CA GLU A 244 -15.92 -3.16 -15.26
C GLU A 244 -14.64 -2.80 -16.02
N TRP A 245 -13.55 -2.60 -15.28
CA TRP A 245 -12.19 -2.47 -15.76
C TRP A 245 -11.32 -3.54 -15.09
N ALA A 246 -11.03 -4.63 -15.80
CA ALA A 246 -10.02 -5.60 -15.40
C ALA A 246 -8.64 -5.13 -15.87
N ILE A 247 -7.87 -4.55 -14.96
CA ILE A 247 -6.58 -3.92 -15.20
C ILE A 247 -5.48 -4.94 -14.90
N LYS A 248 -4.56 -5.12 -15.86
CA LYS A 248 -3.32 -5.89 -15.64
C LYS A 248 -2.12 -5.01 -15.95
N ALA A 249 -1.22 -4.88 -14.98
CA ALA A 249 0.07 -4.23 -15.16
C ALA A 249 1.18 -5.29 -15.07
N LYS A 250 2.21 -5.15 -15.89
CA LYS A 250 3.31 -6.12 -15.95
C LYS A 250 4.67 -5.48 -15.62
N PRO A 251 5.67 -6.29 -15.22
CA PRO A 251 7.01 -5.81 -14.89
C PRO A 251 7.73 -5.08 -16.03
N ASP A 252 7.33 -5.31 -17.28
CA ASP A 252 7.83 -4.59 -18.45
C ASP A 252 7.19 -3.19 -18.63
N GLY A 253 6.34 -2.76 -17.69
CA GLY A 253 5.66 -1.48 -17.74
C GLY A 253 4.39 -1.45 -18.60
N SER A 254 4.03 -2.57 -19.24
CA SER A 254 2.81 -2.66 -20.04
C SER A 254 1.57 -2.70 -19.17
N VAL A 255 0.48 -2.11 -19.67
CA VAL A 255 -0.83 -2.07 -19.01
C VAL A 255 -1.91 -2.45 -20.00
N THR A 256 -2.75 -3.40 -19.60
CA THR A 256 -3.96 -3.78 -20.33
C THR A 256 -5.20 -3.56 -19.48
N VAL A 257 -6.31 -3.26 -20.15
CA VAL A 257 -7.63 -3.10 -19.53
C VAL A 257 -8.61 -3.94 -20.33
N ASN A 258 -9.28 -4.89 -19.68
CA ASN A 258 -10.21 -5.83 -20.34
C ASN A 258 -9.56 -6.57 -21.53
N GLY A 259 -8.24 -6.81 -21.47
CA GLY A 259 -7.45 -7.43 -22.53
C GLY A 259 -7.02 -6.48 -23.66
N ALA A 260 -7.51 -5.25 -23.70
CA ALA A 260 -7.05 -4.23 -24.64
C ALA A 260 -5.78 -3.53 -24.12
N MET A 261 -4.83 -3.27 -25.02
CA MET A 261 -3.59 -2.57 -24.68
C MET A 261 -3.87 -1.10 -24.41
N LEU A 262 -3.53 -0.63 -23.20
CA LEU A 262 -3.61 0.79 -22.81
C LEU A 262 -2.24 1.45 -22.92
N LYS A 263 -1.20 0.76 -22.45
CA LYS A 263 0.20 1.18 -22.51
C LYS A 263 1.06 -0.01 -22.94
N PRO A 264 1.87 0.10 -24.01
CA PRO A 264 2.81 -0.95 -24.37
C PRO A 264 3.92 -1.10 -23.32
N ALA A 265 4.74 -2.15 -23.44
CA ALA A 265 5.94 -2.29 -22.63
C ALA A 265 6.85 -1.07 -22.82
N ASP A 266 7.55 -0.69 -21.75
CA ASP A 266 8.55 0.38 -21.80
C ASP A 266 9.67 -0.04 -22.76
N ALA A 267 10.18 0.93 -23.52
CA ALA A 267 11.29 0.67 -24.43
C ALA A 267 12.50 0.16 -23.61
N VAL A 268 13.16 -0.89 -24.10
CA VAL A 268 14.43 -1.32 -23.52
C VAL A 268 15.41 -0.19 -23.76
N GLN A 269 15.84 0.47 -22.69
CA GLN A 269 16.86 1.50 -22.76
C GLN A 269 18.18 0.79 -23.09
N ASP A 270 18.68 1.02 -24.30
CA ASP A 270 19.97 0.50 -24.73
C ASP A 270 21.04 1.47 -24.19
N ASP A 271 21.68 1.11 -23.07
CA ASP A 271 22.73 1.90 -22.42
C ASP A 271 24.05 1.94 -23.25
N SER A 272 23.98 1.72 -24.57
CA SER A 272 25.11 1.70 -25.50
C SER A 272 25.09 2.83 -26.51
N THR A 273 24.81 4.06 -26.07
CA THR A 273 25.16 5.27 -26.85
C THR A 273 25.76 6.35 -25.95
N ASP A 274 26.88 6.05 -25.31
CA ASP A 274 27.89 7.05 -24.95
C ASP A 274 29.16 6.74 -25.74
N GLN A 275 29.14 7.05 -27.03
CA GLN A 275 30.36 7.10 -27.85
C GLN A 275 30.21 8.14 -28.97
N ASP A 276 31.20 9.04 -28.99
CA ASP A 276 31.50 10.14 -29.94
C ASP A 276 30.58 11.38 -29.90
N ASP A 277 31.10 12.61 -29.96
CA ASP A 277 32.39 13.01 -30.51
C ASP A 277 32.88 14.33 -29.90
N GLY A 278 34.18 14.37 -29.59
CA GLY A 278 34.88 15.60 -29.26
C GLY A 278 35.34 16.29 -30.54
N THR A 279 34.88 17.51 -30.78
CA THR A 279 35.60 18.46 -31.64
C THR A 279 35.54 19.86 -31.04
N ASP A 280 36.70 20.29 -30.55
CA ASP A 280 37.10 21.68 -30.39
C ASP A 280 37.01 22.48 -31.71
N GLN A 281 37.02 23.82 -31.57
CA GLN A 281 37.12 24.92 -32.57
C GLN A 281 35.78 25.63 -32.84
N ASP A 282 35.59 26.94 -32.67
CA ASP A 282 36.52 28.07 -32.56
C ASP A 282 35.91 29.24 -31.75
N VAL A 283 36.78 29.94 -31.01
CA VAL A 283 36.56 31.24 -30.37
C VAL A 283 37.05 32.34 -31.30
N VAL A 284 36.23 33.37 -31.61
CA VAL A 284 36.71 34.77 -31.73
C VAL A 284 35.66 35.76 -31.19
N PRO A 285 36.04 36.83 -30.44
CA PRO A 285 35.18 37.62 -29.56
C PRO A 285 35.04 39.12 -29.94
N GLY A 286 34.18 39.85 -29.20
CA GLY A 286 34.13 41.33 -29.10
C GLY A 286 32.77 41.92 -29.50
N GLU A 287 32.16 42.92 -28.88
CA GLU A 287 32.39 43.87 -27.77
C GLU A 287 30.95 44.21 -27.29
N GLY A 288 30.57 44.45 -26.03
CA GLY A 288 31.14 45.29 -25.00
C GLY A 288 29.99 45.85 -24.13
N ASN A 289 30.33 46.06 -22.85
CA ASN A 289 29.75 47.02 -21.89
C ASN A 289 28.67 46.59 -20.86
N SER A 290 29.16 46.45 -19.62
CA SER A 290 28.65 46.96 -18.30
C SER A 290 27.18 46.73 -17.91
N GLY A 291 26.83 46.30 -16.69
CA GLY A 291 27.57 46.14 -15.45
C GLY A 291 26.60 45.96 -14.27
N SER A 292 27.15 45.48 -13.14
CA SER A 292 26.53 45.27 -11.81
C SER A 292 25.46 44.16 -11.74
N GLY A 293 25.53 43.11 -10.91
CA GLY A 293 26.34 42.87 -9.72
C GLY A 293 25.46 42.86 -8.48
N ALA A 294 24.81 41.73 -8.19
CA ALA A 294 24.42 41.36 -6.82
C ALA A 294 24.16 39.85 -6.74
N LYS A 295 25.14 39.13 -6.17
CA LYS A 295 24.99 37.78 -5.62
C LYS A 295 24.15 37.87 -4.34
N LEU A 296 23.20 36.97 -4.15
CA LEU A 296 22.84 36.44 -2.83
C LEU A 296 22.51 34.95 -2.95
N GLN A 297 23.36 34.15 -2.31
CA GLN A 297 23.07 32.86 -1.68
C GLN A 297 23.52 33.02 -0.22
N PRO A 298 23.03 32.25 0.75
CA PRO A 298 22.38 30.93 0.64
C PRO A 298 20.85 30.96 0.76
#